data_AF-K7NXS7-F1
#
_entry.id   AF-K7NXS7-F1
#
_cell.length_a   1.000
_cell.length_b   1.000
_cell.length_c   1.000
_cell.angle_alpha   90.00
_cell.angle_beta   90.00
_cell.angle_gamma   90.00
#
_symmetry.space_group_name_H-M   'P 1'
#
loop_
_entity.id
_entity.type
_entity.pdbx_description
1 polymer ?
#
loop_
_entity_poly.entity_id
_entity_poly.type
_entity_poly.pdbx_seq_one_letter_code
_entity_poly.pdbx_strand_id
1 'polypeptide(L)'
;SGWDEYGITYGRPSSNIIIRRVIGQTHTSSGLALGSEMSGGIQGVHAQDLQIFNSRRGLRIKTAPGRGGYVRDVYISNVTMKNVSVGIVFTGLYGDHPDDRYDPNALPDIQRITFKDIIGDEIKTAGSVEGIQNAPFK
;
A
#
# COMPACT_ATOMS: atom_id res chain seq x y z
N SER A 1 -1.98 4.21 12.58
CA SER A 1 -1.58 2.84 12.16
C SER A 1 -0.63 2.25 13.21
N GLY A 2 -0.02 1.08 12.96
CA GLY A 2 0.91 0.41 13.89
C GLY A 2 1.25 -1.01 13.43
N TRP A 3 2.13 -1.69 14.15
CA TRP A 3 2.63 -3.03 13.80
C TRP A 3 1.94 -4.12 14.66
N ASP A 4 1.26 -5.05 14.00
CA ASP A 4 0.60 -6.24 14.56
C ASP A 4 -0.25 -5.94 15.81
N GLU A 5 -0.15 -6.75 16.87
CA GLU A 5 -0.93 -6.65 18.09
C GLU A 5 -0.78 -5.28 18.78
N TYR A 6 0.38 -4.63 18.67
CA TYR A 6 0.59 -3.29 19.20
C TYR A 6 -0.24 -2.26 18.44
N GLY A 7 -0.27 -2.37 17.11
CA GLY A 7 -1.10 -1.53 16.26
C GLY A 7 -2.59 -1.78 16.43
N ILE A 8 -2.99 -3.05 16.55
CA ILE A 8 -4.37 -3.48 16.80
C ILE A 8 -4.85 -2.92 18.15
N THR A 9 -4.06 -3.13 19.21
CA THR A 9 -4.41 -2.67 20.57
C THR A 9 -4.46 -1.15 20.65
N TYR A 10 -3.54 -0.46 19.97
CA TYR A 10 -3.56 1.00 19.92
C TYR A 10 -4.81 1.52 19.20
N GLY A 11 -5.29 0.82 18.17
CA GLY A 11 -6.61 1.03 17.58
C GLY A 11 -6.83 2.41 16.94
N ARG A 12 -5.76 3.14 16.63
CA ARG A 12 -5.85 4.47 16.01
C ARG A 12 -5.48 4.42 14.52
N PRO A 13 -6.45 4.61 13.61
CA PRO A 13 -6.16 4.59 12.19
C PRO A 13 -5.45 5.85 11.74
N SER A 14 -4.57 5.70 10.75
CA SER A 14 -4.13 6.83 9.94
C SER A 14 -5.26 7.17 8.97
N SER A 15 -5.87 8.35 9.09
CA SER A 15 -7.10 8.66 8.35
C SER A 15 -7.20 10.10 7.87
N ASN A 16 -8.06 10.32 6.85
CA ASN A 16 -8.31 11.62 6.22
C ASN A 16 -7.03 12.27 5.68
N ILE A 17 -6.30 11.52 4.86
CA ILE A 17 -4.99 11.93 4.34
C ILE A 17 -5.15 12.37 2.88
N ILE A 18 -4.64 13.57 2.57
CA ILE A 18 -4.60 14.10 1.21
C ILE A 18 -3.13 14.25 0.78
N ILE A 19 -2.78 13.63 -0.35
CA ILE A 19 -1.46 13.76 -0.99
C ILE A 19 -1.70 14.34 -2.38
N ARG A 20 -1.12 15.50 -2.69
CA ARG A 20 -1.37 16.15 -3.98
C ARG A 20 -0.18 16.90 -4.52
N ARG A 21 0.01 16.87 -5.84
CA ARG A 21 1.05 17.63 -6.56
C ARG A 21 2.45 17.33 -6.03
N VAL A 22 2.77 16.05 -5.93
CA VAL A 22 4.09 15.58 -5.50
C VAL A 22 4.82 15.01 -6.71
N ILE A 23 6.08 15.41 -6.84
CA ILE A 23 7.00 14.92 -7.87
C ILE A 23 8.16 14.26 -7.12
N GLY A 24 8.49 13.01 -7.45
CA GLY A 24 9.54 12.30 -6.73
C GLY A 24 10.09 11.07 -7.44
N GLN A 25 11.25 10.62 -6.95
CA GLN A 25 11.91 9.39 -7.40
C GLN A 25 12.47 8.61 -6.21
N THR A 26 12.59 7.29 -6.38
CA THR A 26 13.22 6.40 -5.40
C THR A 26 13.81 5.17 -6.06
N HIS A 27 15.12 5.00 -5.95
CA HIS A 27 15.82 3.85 -6.52
C HIS A 27 15.53 2.52 -5.80
N THR A 28 15.12 2.54 -4.53
CA THR A 28 15.02 1.32 -3.70
C THR A 28 13.58 0.95 -3.31
N SER A 29 12.70 1.93 -3.16
CA SER A 29 11.35 1.76 -2.61
C SER A 29 10.22 2.04 -3.63
N SER A 30 9.18 2.77 -3.22
CA SER A 30 7.96 3.05 -3.99
C SER A 30 7.65 4.55 -3.97
N GLY A 31 7.12 5.11 -5.06
CA GLY A 31 6.71 6.51 -5.10
C GLY A 31 5.60 6.85 -4.11
N LEU A 32 4.60 5.97 -3.97
CA LEU A 32 3.61 5.99 -2.90
C LEU A 32 3.42 4.58 -2.35
N ALA A 33 3.49 4.42 -1.03
CA ALA A 33 3.23 3.15 -0.37
C ALA A 33 2.29 3.30 0.83
N LEU A 34 1.38 2.34 0.99
CA LEU A 34 0.59 2.14 2.21
C LEU A 34 1.01 0.82 2.87
N GLY A 35 1.29 0.84 4.17
CA GLY A 35 1.80 -0.30 4.93
C GLY A 35 3.33 -0.37 5.04
N SER A 36 3.90 -1.43 5.59
CA SER A 36 3.25 -2.68 6.03
C SER A 36 2.62 -2.58 7.41
N GLU A 37 3.02 -1.60 8.23
CA GLU A 37 2.60 -1.43 9.62
C GLU A 37 1.23 -0.72 9.67
N MET A 38 0.20 -1.41 9.18
CA MET A 38 -1.16 -0.90 8.96
C MET A 38 -2.19 -1.42 9.97
N SER A 39 -1.75 -2.08 11.04
CA SER A 39 -2.59 -2.88 11.95
C SER A 39 -3.63 -2.07 12.74
N GLY A 40 -3.33 -0.79 13.03
CA GLY A 40 -4.31 0.15 13.59
C GLY A 40 -5.30 0.72 12.57
N GLY A 41 -5.15 0.40 11.29
CA GLY A 41 -5.97 0.87 10.18
C GLY A 41 -5.34 2.01 9.36
N ILE A 42 -5.65 2.00 8.07
CA ILE A 42 -5.46 3.11 7.12
C ILE A 42 -6.78 3.31 6.39
N GLN A 43 -7.34 4.53 6.41
CA GLN A 43 -8.59 4.81 5.71
C GLN A 43 -8.72 6.23 5.17
N GLY A 44 -9.46 6.41 4.08
CA GLY A 44 -9.75 7.74 3.54
C GLY A 44 -8.47 8.44 3.07
N VAL A 45 -7.72 7.76 2.19
CA VAL A 45 -6.52 8.31 1.57
C VAL A 45 -6.87 8.76 0.15
N HIS A 46 -6.70 10.05 -0.11
CA HIS A 46 -6.86 10.63 -1.45
C HIS A 46 -5.52 11.11 -1.97
N ALA A 47 -4.98 10.43 -2.99
CA ALA A 47 -3.75 10.84 -3.65
C ALA A 47 -4.03 11.27 -5.08
N GLN A 48 -3.57 12.45 -5.48
CA GLN A 48 -3.79 12.94 -6.83
C GLN A 48 -2.64 13.76 -7.38
N ASP A 49 -2.54 13.86 -8.70
CA ASP A 49 -1.56 14.71 -9.38
C ASP A 49 -0.12 14.34 -8.97
N LEU A 50 0.24 13.06 -9.11
CA LEU A 50 1.57 12.55 -8.74
C LEU A 50 2.43 12.31 -9.98
N GLN A 51 3.72 12.65 -9.89
CA GLN A 51 4.71 12.28 -10.91
C GLN A 51 5.82 11.45 -10.27
N ILE A 52 5.97 10.20 -10.73
CA ILE A 52 6.95 9.25 -10.20
C ILE A 52 7.91 8.86 -11.32
N PHE A 53 9.21 9.04 -11.12
CA PHE A 53 10.22 8.72 -12.14
C PHE A 53 11.37 7.89 -11.57
N ASN A 54 12.09 7.17 -12.44
CA ASN A 54 13.33 6.43 -12.11
C ASN A 54 13.22 5.56 -10.85
N SER A 55 12.08 4.87 -10.69
CA SER A 55 11.71 4.24 -9.43
C SER A 55 11.53 2.73 -9.53
N ARG A 56 11.80 2.02 -8.42
CA ARG A 56 11.61 0.57 -8.39
C ARG A 56 10.13 0.18 -8.40
N ARG A 57 9.28 0.88 -7.63
CA ARG A 57 7.83 0.72 -7.66
C ARG A 57 7.13 2.08 -7.76
N GLY A 58 5.99 2.13 -8.45
CA GLY A 58 5.14 3.31 -8.52
C GLY A 58 4.27 3.42 -7.27
N LEU A 59 3.13 2.74 -7.30
CA LEU A 59 2.11 2.71 -6.25
C LEU A 59 2.11 1.34 -5.58
N ARG A 60 2.09 1.29 -4.24
CA ARG A 60 2.21 0.03 -3.52
C ARG A 60 1.30 -0.10 -2.30
N ILE A 61 0.61 -1.23 -2.17
CA ILE A 61 -0.06 -1.68 -0.94
C ILE A 61 0.74 -2.86 -0.38
N LYS A 62 1.06 -2.81 0.92
CA LYS A 62 1.83 -3.86 1.62
C LYS A 62 1.09 -4.32 2.86
N THR A 63 0.98 -5.63 3.04
CA THR A 63 0.47 -6.24 4.26
C THR A 63 0.98 -7.68 4.39
N ALA A 64 0.59 -8.36 5.48
CA ALA A 64 0.91 -9.74 5.79
C ALA A 64 -0.20 -10.36 6.66
N PRO A 65 -0.39 -11.69 6.67
CA PRO A 65 -1.03 -12.38 7.78
C PRO A 65 -0.38 -11.94 9.10
N GLY A 66 -1.15 -11.71 10.15
CA GLY A 66 -0.65 -11.14 11.40
C GLY A 66 -0.89 -9.64 11.55
N ARG A 67 -0.95 -8.90 10.43
CA ARG A 67 -1.18 -7.46 10.50
C ARG A 67 -2.56 -7.11 11.01
N GLY A 68 -3.58 -7.94 10.73
CA GLY A 68 -4.98 -7.58 11.00
C GLY A 68 -5.34 -6.22 10.39
N GLY A 69 -6.21 -5.47 11.09
CA GLY A 69 -6.55 -4.11 10.69
C GLY A 69 -7.14 -4.02 9.27
N TYR A 70 -6.99 -2.86 8.64
CA TYR A 70 -7.52 -2.61 7.31
C TYR A 70 -6.73 -1.55 6.53
N VAL A 71 -6.76 -1.66 5.20
CA VAL A 71 -6.52 -0.54 4.28
C VAL A 71 -7.76 -0.40 3.42
N ARG A 72 -8.48 0.71 3.58
CA ARG A 72 -9.76 0.91 2.88
C ARG A 72 -10.00 2.33 2.43
N ASP A 73 -10.91 2.52 1.49
CA ASP A 73 -11.30 3.86 1.03
C ASP A 73 -10.09 4.66 0.53
N VAL A 74 -9.33 4.05 -0.38
CA VAL A 74 -8.15 4.66 -1.00
C VAL A 74 -8.48 5.03 -2.43
N TYR A 75 -8.27 6.28 -2.78
CA TYR A 75 -8.49 6.79 -4.13
C TYR A 75 -7.22 7.46 -4.63
N ILE A 76 -6.60 6.87 -5.65
CA ILE A 76 -5.38 7.38 -6.27
C ILE A 76 -5.69 7.73 -7.71
N SER A 77 -5.47 8.98 -8.10
CA SER A 77 -5.84 9.47 -9.43
C SER A 77 -4.81 10.38 -10.09
N ASN A 78 -4.84 10.48 -11.41
CA ASN A 78 -3.96 11.36 -12.18
C ASN A 78 -2.48 11.19 -11.80
N VAL A 79 -1.94 10.00 -12.06
CA VAL A 79 -0.55 9.65 -11.77
C VAL A 79 0.19 9.40 -13.07
N THR A 80 1.31 10.09 -13.27
CA THR A 80 2.25 9.79 -14.35
C THR A 80 3.48 9.09 -13.80
N MET A 81 3.88 8.01 -14.48
CA MET A 81 5.07 7.23 -14.16
C MET A 81 6.02 7.19 -15.37
N LYS A 82 7.32 7.38 -15.15
CA LYS A 82 8.34 7.23 -16.21
C LYS A 82 9.54 6.43 -15.72
N ASN A 83 9.98 5.44 -16.49
CA ASN A 83 11.12 4.58 -16.15
C ASN A 83 10.94 3.94 -14.75
N VAL A 84 9.83 3.22 -14.57
CA VAL A 84 9.48 2.56 -13.30
C VAL A 84 9.47 1.04 -13.50
N SER A 85 10.11 0.29 -12.60
CA SER A 85 10.20 -1.16 -12.78
C SER A 85 8.85 -1.87 -12.63
N VAL A 86 8.05 -1.51 -11.61
CA VAL A 86 6.68 -2.03 -11.46
C VAL A 86 5.71 -0.89 -11.14
N GLY A 87 4.68 -0.71 -11.96
CA GLY A 87 3.72 0.40 -11.83
C GLY A 87 2.90 0.31 -10.55
N ILE A 88 2.02 -0.70 -10.45
CA ILE A 88 1.15 -0.92 -9.29
C ILE A 88 1.48 -2.27 -8.63
N VAL A 89 1.70 -2.27 -7.32
CA VAL A 89 2.10 -3.48 -6.58
C VAL A 89 1.22 -3.70 -5.37
N PHE A 90 0.70 -4.91 -5.24
CA PHE A 90 0.14 -5.42 -3.99
C PHE A 90 1.03 -6.54 -3.47
N THR A 91 1.49 -6.42 -2.24
CA THR A 91 2.29 -7.44 -1.55
C THR A 91 1.51 -7.92 -0.34
N GLY A 92 1.08 -9.18 -0.38
CA GLY A 92 0.28 -9.82 0.66
C GLY A 92 1.10 -10.60 1.69
N LEU A 93 2.37 -10.90 1.41
CA LEU A 93 3.21 -11.74 2.28
C LEU A 93 4.45 -10.97 2.78
N TYR A 94 4.26 -9.77 3.33
CA TYR A 94 5.35 -8.94 3.86
C TYR A 94 5.83 -9.42 5.23
N GLY A 95 6.65 -10.47 5.25
CA GLY A 95 6.83 -11.39 6.39
C GLY A 95 7.64 -10.95 7.62
N ASP A 96 7.97 -9.67 7.80
CA ASP A 96 8.62 -9.21 9.05
C ASP A 96 7.58 -8.95 10.15
N HIS A 97 7.90 -9.28 11.40
CA HIS A 97 7.05 -9.07 12.58
C HIS A 97 7.89 -8.48 13.73
N PRO A 98 7.28 -7.75 14.70
CA PRO A 98 8.04 -7.11 15.76
C PRO A 98 8.59 -8.12 16.77
N ASP A 99 7.87 -9.22 16.98
CA ASP A 99 8.25 -10.39 17.76
C ASP A 99 7.38 -11.60 17.35
N ASP A 100 7.56 -12.76 17.99
CA ASP A 100 6.88 -14.01 17.66
C ASP A 100 5.47 -14.17 18.29
N ARG A 101 4.92 -13.14 18.93
CA ARG A 101 3.63 -13.21 19.66
C ARG A 101 2.43 -12.70 18.86
N TYR A 102 2.64 -12.23 17.63
CA TYR A 102 1.55 -11.83 16.74
C TYR A 102 0.62 -13.01 16.45
N ASP A 103 -0.66 -12.74 16.22
CA ASP A 103 -1.61 -13.77 15.80
C ASP A 103 -1.56 -13.96 14.27
N PRO A 104 -1.01 -15.06 13.73
CA PRO A 104 -0.92 -15.27 12.29
C PRO A 104 -2.28 -15.35 11.59
N ASN A 105 -3.37 -15.56 12.33
CA ASN A 105 -4.74 -15.58 11.81
C ASN A 105 -5.39 -14.20 11.81
N ALA A 106 -4.72 -13.16 12.31
CA ALA A 106 -5.14 -11.77 12.15
C ALA A 106 -4.95 -11.34 10.68
N LEU A 107 -5.93 -11.68 9.85
CA LEU A 107 -5.90 -11.37 8.42
C LEU A 107 -6.33 -9.91 8.18
N PRO A 108 -5.62 -9.18 7.30
CA PRO A 108 -5.94 -7.80 6.98
C PRO A 108 -7.15 -7.70 6.04
N ASP A 109 -7.97 -6.69 6.24
CA ASP A 109 -9.07 -6.35 5.32
C ASP A 109 -8.63 -5.23 4.35
N ILE A 110 -8.30 -5.61 3.11
CA ILE A 110 -7.89 -4.69 2.05
C ILE A 110 -9.06 -4.55 1.06
N GLN A 111 -9.69 -3.39 1.05
CA GLN A 111 -10.89 -3.20 0.23
C GLN A 111 -11.08 -1.77 -0.30
N ARG A 112 -11.75 -1.61 -1.44
CA ARG A 112 -12.09 -0.31 -2.04
C ARG A 112 -10.85 0.55 -2.31
N ILE A 113 -9.90 -0.04 -3.03
CA ILE A 113 -8.71 0.63 -3.53
C ILE A 113 -8.93 1.00 -5.00
N THR A 114 -9.04 2.29 -5.28
CA THR A 114 -9.29 2.79 -6.63
C THR A 114 -8.05 3.44 -7.21
N PHE A 115 -7.68 3.00 -8.41
CA PHE A 115 -6.68 3.66 -9.25
C PHE A 115 -7.39 4.19 -10.49
N LYS A 116 -7.28 5.49 -10.76
CA LYS A 116 -7.92 6.14 -11.90
C LYS A 116 -6.92 7.01 -12.66
N ASP A 117 -6.95 6.99 -13.99
CA ASP A 117 -6.11 7.86 -14.81
C ASP A 117 -4.61 7.72 -14.46
N ILE A 118 -4.14 6.47 -14.48
CA ILE A 118 -2.74 6.11 -14.22
C ILE A 118 -2.05 5.87 -15.56
N ILE A 119 -1.07 6.70 -15.87
CA ILE A 119 -0.33 6.67 -17.14
C ILE A 119 1.12 6.33 -16.86
N GLY A 120 1.66 5.36 -17.58
CA GLY A 120 3.05 4.92 -17.43
C GLY A 120 3.78 4.88 -18.76
N ASP A 121 4.96 5.48 -18.81
CA ASP A 121 5.94 5.40 -19.89
C ASP A 121 7.18 4.64 -19.41
N GLU A 122 7.80 3.84 -20.27
CA GLU A 122 8.97 3.01 -19.93
C GLU A 122 8.77 2.16 -18.64
N ILE A 123 7.61 1.51 -18.53
CA ILE A 123 7.28 0.64 -17.39
C ILE A 123 7.65 -0.80 -17.71
N LYS A 124 8.51 -1.43 -16.90
CA LYS A 124 8.90 -2.84 -17.13
C LYS A 124 7.76 -3.82 -16.83
N THR A 125 6.95 -3.57 -15.80
CA THR A 125 5.78 -4.38 -15.46
C THR A 125 4.63 -3.48 -15.00
N ALA A 126 3.48 -3.53 -15.68
CA ALA A 126 2.35 -2.65 -15.39
C ALA A 126 1.82 -2.80 -13.96
N GLY A 127 1.66 -4.04 -13.50
CA GLY A 127 1.35 -4.33 -12.11
C GLY A 127 1.63 -5.76 -11.70
N SER A 128 1.66 -5.98 -10.38
CA SER A 128 1.83 -7.29 -9.75
C SER A 128 0.99 -7.36 -8.47
N VAL A 129 0.25 -8.46 -8.31
CA VAL A 129 -0.63 -8.68 -7.16
C VAL A 129 -0.31 -10.03 -6.54
N GLU A 130 0.23 -9.98 -5.33
CA GLU A 130 0.36 -11.13 -4.43
C GLU A 130 -0.72 -11.01 -3.36
N GLY A 131 -1.71 -11.89 -3.41
CA GLY A 131 -2.81 -11.93 -2.43
C GLY A 131 -2.45 -12.71 -1.16
N ILE A 132 -3.43 -12.80 -0.26
CA ILE A 132 -3.36 -13.64 0.94
C ILE A 132 -4.39 -14.77 0.80
N GLN A 133 -3.97 -16.01 1.04
CA GLN A 133 -4.89 -17.14 1.06
C GLN A 133 -5.98 -16.91 2.12
N ASN A 134 -7.24 -17.12 1.75
CA ASN A 134 -8.42 -16.89 2.60
C ASN A 134 -8.70 -15.42 2.99
N ALA A 135 -7.95 -14.45 2.46
CA ALA A 135 -8.22 -13.01 2.59
C ALA A 135 -8.02 -12.29 1.25
N PRO A 136 -8.93 -12.48 0.27
CA PRO A 136 -8.84 -11.81 -1.02
C PRO A 136 -8.99 -10.29 -0.87
N PHE A 137 -8.24 -9.54 -1.68
CA PHE A 137 -8.40 -8.09 -1.79
C PHE A 137 -9.66 -7.76 -2.60
N LYS A 138 -10.45 -6.77 -2.14
CA LYS A 138 -11.81 -6.50 -2.63
C LYS A 138 -12.00 -5.10 -3.20
#